data_AF-A0A4Q3STD4-F1
#
_entry.id   AF-A0A4Q3STD4-F1
#
_cell.length_a   1.000
_cell.length_b   1.000
_cell.length_c   1.000
_cell.angle_alpha   90.00
_cell.angle_beta   90.00
_cell.angle_gamma   90.00
#
_symmetry.space_group_name_H-M   'P 1'
#
loop_
_entity.id
_entity.type
_entity.pdbx_description
1 polymer ?
#
loop_
_entity_poly.entity_id
_entity_poly.type
_entity_poly.pdbx_seq_one_letter_code
_entity_poly.pdbx_strand_id
1 'polypeptide(L)'
;MQDVEAILEPDLPICDPHHHLWDYPTSRYMIEELNADAGSGHRIESTVFVECNSFYRADGPRDLAPVGETEVVNGVAGMSASGRFGDMRACAGIVGFADLSLGADVAPVLEAHIRAGGDRFRGVRHAGAWDASESVRNAHTNPPRGLYGSAAFREGYAQLADHGLSFEAWQFHPQLPE
;
A
#
# COMPACT_ATOMS: atom_id res chain seq x y z
N MET A 1 5.00 17.32 -24.10
CA MET A 1 6.43 17.07 -23.84
C MET A 1 6.58 17.31 -22.35
N GLN A 2 6.94 16.28 -21.56
CA GLN A 2 7.25 16.50 -20.15
C GLN A 2 8.50 17.39 -20.07
N ASP A 3 8.45 18.41 -19.23
CA ASP A 3 9.62 19.24 -18.96
C ASP A 3 10.64 18.40 -18.17
N VAL A 4 11.88 18.35 -18.66
CA VAL A 4 12.96 17.62 -17.98
C VAL A 4 13.62 18.58 -16.99
N GLU A 5 13.34 18.36 -15.71
CA GLU A 5 14.00 19.08 -14.62
C GLU A 5 15.40 18.51 -14.36
N ALA A 6 16.28 19.32 -13.78
CA ALA A 6 17.64 18.89 -13.43
C ALA A 6 17.61 17.99 -12.20
N ILE A 7 18.32 16.85 -12.27
CA ILE A 7 18.48 15.92 -11.14
C ILE A 7 19.39 16.56 -10.10
N LEU A 8 18.86 16.76 -8.89
CA LEU A 8 19.60 17.26 -7.75
C LEU A 8 20.09 16.08 -6.90
N GLU A 9 21.33 16.18 -6.42
CA GLU A 9 21.95 15.21 -5.49
C GLU A 9 21.79 13.74 -5.95
N PRO A 10 22.25 13.37 -7.16
CA PRO A 10 21.98 12.07 -7.77
C PRO A 10 22.50 10.88 -6.93
N ASP A 11 23.54 11.08 -6.12
CA ASP A 11 24.14 10.05 -5.29
C ASP A 11 23.49 9.88 -3.91
N LEU A 12 22.54 10.76 -3.53
CA LEU A 12 21.83 10.69 -2.26
C LEU A 12 20.98 9.41 -2.23
N PRO A 13 21.22 8.49 -1.27
CA PRO A 13 20.42 7.27 -1.18
C PRO A 13 18.99 7.61 -0.75
N ILE A 14 18.02 7.15 -1.55
CA ILE A 14 16.60 7.41 -1.35
C ILE A 14 15.86 6.09 -1.14
N CYS A 15 14.97 6.09 -0.15
CA CYS A 15 13.86 5.15 -0.10
C CYS A 15 12.64 5.85 -0.68
N ASP A 16 12.08 5.33 -1.78
CA ASP A 16 10.78 5.77 -2.28
C ASP A 16 9.69 5.22 -1.34
N PRO A 17 9.05 6.06 -0.52
CA PRO A 17 8.17 5.58 0.54
C PRO A 17 6.78 5.19 0.02
N HIS A 18 6.46 5.44 -1.26
CA HIS A 18 5.11 5.22 -1.76
C HIS A 18 5.10 5.02 -3.28
N HIS A 19 4.87 3.77 -3.68
CA HIS A 19 4.47 3.43 -5.04
C HIS A 19 3.37 2.36 -5.01
N HIS A 20 2.77 2.11 -6.17
CA HIS A 20 1.77 1.07 -6.37
C HIS A 20 2.27 0.09 -7.45
N LEU A 21 1.72 -1.11 -7.45
CA LEU A 21 1.93 -2.13 -8.48
C LEU A 21 0.57 -2.69 -8.88
N TRP A 22 0.29 -2.79 -10.17
CA TRP A 22 -0.99 -3.27 -10.67
C TRP A 22 -0.88 -3.85 -12.08
N ASP A 23 -1.83 -4.72 -12.42
CA ASP A 23 -1.99 -5.25 -13.77
C ASP A 23 -3.48 -5.30 -14.13
N TYR A 24 -3.97 -4.23 -14.77
CA TYR A 24 -5.33 -4.11 -15.29
C TYR A 24 -5.29 -4.18 -16.83
N PRO A 25 -6.38 -4.62 -17.51
CA PRO A 25 -6.39 -4.83 -18.96
C PRO A 25 -5.91 -3.66 -19.83
N THR A 26 -6.04 -2.42 -19.34
CA THR A 26 -5.66 -1.19 -20.06
C THR A 26 -4.56 -0.39 -19.35
N SER A 27 -4.05 -0.86 -18.22
CA SER A 27 -3.03 -0.16 -17.43
C SER A 27 -2.26 -1.15 -16.58
N ARG A 28 -0.96 -1.23 -16.81
CA ARG A 28 -0.04 -2.10 -16.08
C ARG A 28 1.12 -1.26 -15.54
N TYR A 29 1.50 -1.54 -14.30
CA TYR A 29 2.70 -1.01 -13.67
C TYR A 29 3.24 -2.07 -12.70
N MET A 30 4.26 -2.79 -13.13
CA MET A 30 4.90 -3.86 -12.38
C MET A 30 6.40 -3.56 -12.25
N ILE A 31 7.20 -4.57 -11.90
CA ILE A 31 8.63 -4.40 -11.63
C ILE A 31 9.41 -3.82 -12.82
N GLU A 32 9.00 -4.11 -14.06
CA GLU A 32 9.67 -3.56 -15.24
C GLU A 32 9.49 -2.04 -15.34
N GLU A 33 8.26 -1.55 -15.17
CA GLU A 33 7.94 -0.12 -15.19
C GLU A 33 8.57 0.59 -13.98
N LEU A 34 8.45 0.02 -12.78
CA LEU A 34 9.07 0.58 -11.58
C LEU A 34 10.59 0.73 -11.73
N ASN A 35 11.27 -0.29 -12.26
CA ASN A 35 12.72 -0.23 -12.44
C ASN A 35 13.14 0.77 -13.52
N ALA A 36 12.33 0.94 -14.57
CA ALA A 36 12.57 1.98 -15.57
C ALA A 36 12.48 3.39 -14.96
N ASP A 37 11.47 3.63 -14.11
CA ASP A 37 11.26 4.92 -13.46
C ASP A 37 12.32 5.21 -12.39
N ALA A 38 12.66 4.20 -11.56
CA ALA A 38 13.70 4.31 -10.54
C ALA A 38 15.10 4.53 -11.15
N GLY A 39 15.31 4.07 -12.41
CA GLY A 39 16.53 4.26 -13.17
C GLY A 39 16.66 5.63 -13.87
N SER A 40 15.75 6.58 -13.63
CA SER A 40 15.72 7.90 -14.29
C SER A 40 16.86 8.85 -13.84
N GLY A 41 17.62 8.49 -12.81
CA GLY A 41 18.90 9.10 -12.45
C GLY A 41 19.07 9.48 -10.97
N HIS A 42 18.01 9.37 -10.16
CA HIS A 42 18.15 9.38 -8.71
C HIS A 42 18.59 8.01 -8.19
N ARG A 43 19.36 7.98 -7.09
CA ARG A 43 19.76 6.73 -6.42
C ARG A 43 18.65 6.21 -5.50
N ILE A 44 17.67 5.52 -6.09
CA ILE A 44 16.64 4.79 -5.34
C ILE A 44 17.21 3.44 -4.88
N GLU A 45 17.40 3.26 -3.58
CA GLU A 45 17.93 2.02 -3.01
C GLU A 45 16.83 1.03 -2.63
N SER A 46 15.66 1.54 -2.25
CA SER A 46 14.52 0.71 -1.84
C SER A 46 13.20 1.43 -2.08
N THR A 47 12.12 0.65 -2.16
CA THR A 47 10.76 1.22 -2.29
C THR A 47 9.79 0.59 -1.28
N VAL A 48 8.71 1.30 -0.96
CA VAL A 48 7.59 0.80 -0.16
C VAL A 48 6.33 0.76 -1.02
N PHE A 49 5.73 -0.42 -1.13
CA PHE A 49 4.44 -0.60 -1.79
C PHE A 49 3.31 -0.20 -0.85
N VAL A 50 2.32 0.51 -1.37
CA VAL A 50 1.06 0.80 -0.71
C VAL A 50 -0.08 0.20 -1.52
N GLU A 51 -1.07 -0.42 -0.87
CA GLU A 51 -2.21 -1.09 -1.52
C GLU A 51 -2.83 -0.23 -2.63
N CYS A 52 -3.38 -0.86 -3.66
CA CYS A 52 -4.16 -0.17 -4.68
C CYS A 52 -5.34 -1.00 -5.18
N ASN A 53 -5.78 -1.97 -4.36
CA ASN A 53 -6.85 -2.90 -4.67
C ASN A 53 -6.57 -3.72 -5.95
N SER A 54 -5.31 -4.07 -6.18
CA SER A 54 -4.90 -4.99 -7.24
C SER A 54 -4.71 -6.41 -6.71
N PHE A 55 -4.79 -7.42 -7.58
CA PHE A 55 -4.47 -8.81 -7.26
C PHE A 55 -5.22 -9.44 -6.06
N TYR A 56 -6.40 -8.94 -5.70
CA TYR A 56 -7.21 -9.56 -4.67
C TYR A 56 -7.58 -10.99 -5.07
N ARG A 57 -7.60 -11.91 -4.11
CA ARG A 57 -7.99 -13.29 -4.36
C ARG A 57 -9.43 -13.32 -4.89
N ALA A 58 -9.65 -14.09 -5.95
CA ALA A 58 -10.97 -14.24 -6.58
C ALA A 58 -11.94 -15.09 -5.73
N ASP A 59 -11.40 -16.01 -4.93
CA ASP A 59 -12.16 -16.96 -4.12
C ASP A 59 -11.79 -16.85 -2.63
N GLY A 60 -12.69 -17.34 -1.78
CA GLY A 60 -12.49 -17.40 -0.32
C GLY A 60 -13.20 -16.28 0.45
N PRO A 61 -12.93 -16.16 1.76
CA PRO A 61 -13.52 -15.11 2.60
C PRO A 61 -13.17 -13.71 2.09
N ARG A 62 -14.17 -12.82 2.07
CA ARG A 62 -14.04 -11.48 1.47
C ARG A 62 -13.01 -10.61 2.18
N ASP A 63 -12.93 -10.72 3.49
CA ASP A 63 -11.96 -10.05 4.36
C ASP A 63 -10.51 -10.51 4.11
N LEU A 64 -10.31 -11.74 3.61
CA LEU A 64 -9.01 -12.29 3.25
C LEU A 64 -8.63 -12.11 1.77
N ALA A 65 -9.53 -11.57 0.93
CA ALA A 65 -9.23 -11.28 -0.48
C ALA A 65 -8.01 -10.34 -0.66
N PRO A 66 -7.84 -9.27 0.15
CA PRO A 66 -6.69 -8.35 0.04
C PRO A 66 -5.33 -8.99 0.28
N VAL A 67 -5.27 -10.13 0.97
CA VAL A 67 -4.01 -10.85 1.22
C VAL A 67 -3.37 -11.30 -0.09
N GLY A 68 -4.15 -11.53 -1.15
CA GLY A 68 -3.62 -11.83 -2.49
C GLY A 68 -2.71 -10.74 -3.05
N GLU A 69 -3.01 -9.47 -2.78
CA GLU A 69 -2.16 -8.35 -3.18
C GLU A 69 -0.80 -8.43 -2.49
N THR A 70 -0.80 -8.67 -1.18
CA THR A 70 0.43 -8.86 -0.40
C THR A 70 1.27 -10.04 -0.89
N GLU A 71 0.64 -11.15 -1.29
CA GLU A 71 1.33 -12.31 -1.86
C GLU A 71 2.04 -11.97 -3.18
N VAL A 72 1.35 -11.29 -4.10
CA VAL A 72 1.94 -10.88 -5.38
C VAL A 72 3.07 -9.88 -5.19
N VAL A 73 2.86 -8.87 -4.34
CA VAL A 73 3.87 -7.84 -4.05
C VAL A 73 5.10 -8.44 -3.37
N ASN A 74 4.94 -9.38 -2.45
CA ASN A 74 6.08 -10.09 -1.86
C ASN A 74 6.82 -10.96 -2.90
N GLY A 75 6.10 -11.52 -3.87
CA GLY A 75 6.69 -12.17 -5.04
C GLY A 75 7.55 -11.22 -5.88
N VAL A 76 7.05 -10.01 -6.15
CA VAL A 76 7.80 -8.94 -6.84
C VAL A 76 9.04 -8.53 -6.03
N ALA A 77 8.91 -8.39 -4.71
CA ALA A 77 10.04 -8.11 -3.83
C ALA A 77 11.12 -9.21 -3.93
N GLY A 78 10.71 -10.48 -4.01
CA GLY A 78 11.61 -11.62 -4.25
C GLY A 78 12.27 -11.59 -5.64
N MET A 79 11.53 -11.21 -6.69
CA MET A 79 12.08 -11.01 -8.04
C MET A 79 13.16 -9.92 -8.04
N SER A 80 12.89 -8.78 -7.41
CA SER A 80 13.87 -7.71 -7.22
C SER A 80 15.10 -8.25 -6.48
N ALA A 81 14.88 -8.92 -5.33
CA ALA A 81 15.93 -9.48 -4.48
C ALA A 81 16.95 -10.37 -5.22
N SER A 82 16.54 -11.01 -6.33
CA SER A 82 17.42 -11.84 -7.17
C SER A 82 18.54 -11.07 -7.89
N GLY A 83 18.47 -9.74 -7.95
CA GLY A 83 19.42 -8.88 -8.67
C GLY A 83 19.20 -8.82 -10.19
N ARG A 84 18.21 -9.55 -10.72
CA ARG A 84 17.88 -9.54 -12.16
C ARG A 84 17.25 -8.24 -12.65
N PHE A 85 16.75 -7.42 -11.72
CA PHE A 85 16.09 -6.15 -11.98
C PHE A 85 16.91 -4.98 -11.39
N GLY A 86 18.23 -5.10 -11.36
CA GLY A 86 19.12 -4.10 -10.76
C GLY A 86 19.24 -4.20 -9.24
N ASP A 87 19.95 -3.22 -8.68
CA ASP A 87 20.36 -3.21 -7.27
C ASP A 87 19.27 -2.70 -6.32
N MET A 88 18.32 -1.89 -6.82
CA MET A 88 17.18 -1.37 -6.03
C MET A 88 16.39 -2.51 -5.40
N ARG A 89 16.02 -2.39 -4.13
CA ARG A 89 15.15 -3.32 -3.38
C ARG A 89 13.69 -2.87 -3.47
N ALA A 90 13.01 -3.34 -4.53
CA ALA A 90 11.58 -3.06 -4.70
C ALA A 90 10.77 -3.68 -3.56
N CYS A 91 9.78 -2.94 -3.07
CA CYS A 91 8.83 -3.40 -2.06
C CYS A 91 9.52 -3.91 -0.77
N ALA A 92 10.58 -3.23 -0.33
CA ALA A 92 11.27 -3.52 0.93
C ALA A 92 10.34 -3.37 2.16
N GLY A 93 9.29 -2.56 2.01
CA GLY A 93 8.11 -2.56 2.88
C GLY A 93 6.82 -2.70 2.07
N ILE A 94 5.81 -3.31 2.68
CA ILE A 94 4.47 -3.53 2.12
C ILE A 94 3.45 -2.98 3.11
N VAL A 95 2.62 -2.06 2.63
CA VAL A 95 1.44 -1.54 3.32
C VAL A 95 0.21 -2.06 2.59
N GLY A 96 -0.45 -3.08 3.16
CA GLY A 96 -1.62 -3.72 2.55
C GLY A 96 -2.94 -3.09 2.97
N PHE A 97 -4.06 -3.63 2.51
CA PHE A 97 -5.40 -3.26 3.00
C PHE A 97 -5.94 -4.30 3.99
N ALA A 98 -6.51 -3.84 5.10
CA ALA A 98 -7.36 -4.64 5.98
C ALA A 98 -8.55 -3.80 6.43
N ASP A 99 -9.74 -4.39 6.46
CA ASP A 99 -10.94 -3.71 6.91
C ASP A 99 -10.94 -3.58 8.44
N LEU A 100 -10.34 -2.49 8.93
CA LEU A 100 -10.30 -2.15 10.35
C LEU A 100 -11.70 -1.92 10.95
N SER A 101 -12.77 -1.78 10.16
CA SER A 101 -14.14 -1.67 10.68
C SER A 101 -14.69 -2.99 11.24
N LEU A 102 -13.98 -4.10 11.02
CA LEU A 102 -14.23 -5.38 11.68
C LEU A 102 -13.96 -5.34 13.20
N GLY A 103 -13.34 -4.28 13.72
CA GLY A 103 -12.96 -4.21 15.12
C GLY A 103 -11.88 -5.23 15.45
N ALA A 104 -11.98 -5.86 16.63
CA ALA A 104 -11.02 -6.88 17.05
C ALA A 104 -10.96 -8.10 16.10
N ASP A 105 -12.03 -8.36 15.35
CA ASP A 105 -12.10 -9.48 14.38
C ASP A 105 -11.19 -9.27 13.15
N VAL A 106 -10.51 -8.12 13.02
CA VAL A 106 -9.50 -7.90 11.98
C VAL A 106 -8.19 -8.66 12.24
N ALA A 107 -7.92 -9.08 13.48
CA ALA A 107 -6.65 -9.70 13.85
C ALA A 107 -6.24 -10.90 12.96
N PRO A 108 -7.12 -11.88 12.64
CA PRO A 108 -6.78 -12.96 11.72
C PRO A 108 -6.39 -12.49 10.30
N VAL A 109 -6.92 -11.36 9.84
CA VAL A 109 -6.56 -10.75 8.54
C VAL A 109 -5.16 -10.15 8.60
N LEU A 110 -4.83 -9.43 9.69
CA LEU A 110 -3.49 -8.89 9.91
C LEU A 110 -2.44 -10.00 9.96
N GLU A 111 -2.72 -11.07 10.70
CA GLU A 111 -1.84 -12.24 10.74
C GLU A 111 -1.66 -12.90 9.38
N ALA A 112 -2.72 -12.97 8.57
CA ALA A 112 -2.65 -13.51 7.22
C ALA A 112 -1.74 -12.67 6.32
N HIS A 113 -1.82 -11.35 6.41
CA HIS A 113 -0.90 -10.44 5.71
C HIS A 113 0.55 -10.59 6.20
N ILE A 114 0.78 -10.67 7.50
CA ILE A 114 2.11 -10.90 8.07
C ILE A 114 2.71 -12.21 7.55
N ARG A 115 1.91 -13.29 7.50
CA ARG A 115 2.35 -14.56 6.92
C ARG A 115 2.67 -14.45 5.42
N ALA A 116 1.83 -13.72 4.67
CA ALA A 116 1.99 -13.56 3.22
C ALA A 116 3.19 -12.67 2.84
N GLY A 117 3.39 -11.57 3.55
CA GLY A 117 4.46 -10.59 3.30
C GLY A 117 5.76 -10.88 4.06
N GLY A 118 5.74 -11.78 5.04
CA GLY A 118 6.89 -12.13 5.86
C GLY A 118 7.45 -10.91 6.60
N ASP A 119 8.77 -10.71 6.50
CA ASP A 119 9.47 -9.57 7.09
C ASP A 119 9.23 -8.24 6.35
N ARG A 120 8.50 -8.25 5.23
CA ARG A 120 8.21 -7.05 4.45
C ARG A 120 6.85 -6.44 4.76
N PHE A 121 5.93 -7.15 5.41
CA PHE A 121 4.63 -6.55 5.77
C PHE A 121 4.81 -5.59 6.96
N ARG A 122 4.54 -4.31 6.75
CA ARG A 122 4.85 -3.24 7.72
C ARG A 122 3.67 -2.43 8.17
N GLY A 123 2.54 -2.48 7.47
CA GLY A 123 1.40 -1.65 7.85
C GLY A 123 0.14 -1.91 7.04
N VAL A 124 -0.88 -1.16 7.40
CA VAL A 124 -2.17 -1.16 6.72
C VAL A 124 -2.52 0.26 6.26
N ARG A 125 -3.01 0.38 5.02
CA ARG A 125 -3.82 1.51 4.59
C ARG A 125 -5.28 1.10 4.65
N HIS A 126 -6.09 1.93 5.30
CA HIS A 126 -7.55 1.90 5.14
C HIS A 126 -7.99 3.31 4.80
N ALA A 127 -8.15 3.57 3.51
CA ALA A 127 -8.49 4.89 3.01
C ALA A 127 -9.84 5.39 3.54
N GLY A 128 -9.81 6.57 4.17
CA GLY A 128 -10.96 7.22 4.79
C GLY A 128 -11.47 8.45 4.04
N ALA A 129 -10.85 8.82 2.92
CA ALA A 129 -11.21 10.03 2.17
C ALA A 129 -12.68 10.04 1.73
N TRP A 130 -13.45 10.95 2.32
CA TRP A 130 -14.89 11.09 2.11
C TRP A 130 -15.27 12.57 1.98
N ASP A 131 -16.13 12.88 1.00
CA ASP A 131 -16.76 14.19 0.84
C ASP A 131 -18.27 14.03 0.57
N ALA A 132 -19.06 15.04 0.93
CA ALA A 132 -20.50 15.08 0.70
C ALA A 132 -20.84 15.48 -0.75
N SER A 133 -19.94 16.17 -1.43
CA SER A 133 -20.11 16.65 -2.79
C SER A 133 -19.94 15.52 -3.80
N GLU A 134 -20.95 15.29 -4.63
CA GLU A 134 -20.86 14.34 -5.76
C GLU A 134 -19.78 14.72 -6.80
N SER A 135 -19.28 15.96 -6.76
CA SER A 135 -18.18 16.42 -7.61
C SER A 135 -16.80 15.92 -7.15
N VAL A 136 -16.70 15.45 -5.90
CA VAL A 136 -15.48 14.92 -5.31
C VAL A 136 -15.62 13.41 -5.22
N ARG A 137 -14.69 12.69 -5.87
CA ARG A 137 -14.66 11.23 -5.78
C ARG A 137 -14.07 10.80 -4.44
N ASN A 138 -14.82 9.99 -3.69
CA ASN A 138 -14.33 9.34 -2.47
C ASN A 138 -13.21 8.33 -2.77
N ALA A 139 -12.50 7.91 -1.73
CA ALA A 139 -11.49 6.86 -1.84
C ALA A 139 -12.02 5.58 -2.49
N HIS A 140 -11.12 4.77 -3.05
CA HIS A 140 -11.45 3.51 -3.74
C HIS A 140 -12.12 2.47 -2.82
N THR A 141 -11.93 2.57 -1.50
CA THR A 141 -12.62 1.79 -0.48
C THR A 141 -14.09 2.16 -0.31
N ASN A 142 -14.54 3.28 -0.90
CA ASN A 142 -15.86 3.88 -0.71
C ASN A 142 -16.22 4.03 0.79
N PRO A 143 -15.41 4.75 1.58
CA PRO A 143 -15.57 4.81 3.02
C PRO A 143 -16.84 5.56 3.43
N PRO A 144 -17.46 5.22 4.56
CA PRO A 144 -18.52 6.04 5.14
C PRO A 144 -17.96 7.34 5.73
N ARG A 145 -18.82 8.36 5.88
CA ARG A 145 -18.49 9.58 6.62
C ARG A 145 -18.05 9.22 8.05
N GLY A 146 -16.94 9.81 8.50
CA GLY A 146 -16.47 9.66 9.89
C GLY A 146 -15.91 8.28 10.21
N LEU A 147 -15.40 7.55 9.20
CA LEU A 147 -14.86 6.20 9.36
C LEU A 147 -13.85 6.13 10.52
N TYR A 148 -12.88 7.05 10.57
CA TYR A 148 -11.81 7.04 11.58
C TYR A 148 -12.31 7.42 12.98
N GLY A 149 -13.41 8.17 13.05
CA GLY A 149 -14.10 8.47 14.29
C GLY A 149 -14.92 7.31 14.88
N SER A 150 -15.21 6.26 14.08
CA SER A 150 -16.09 5.17 14.52
C SER A 150 -15.43 4.26 15.58
N ALA A 151 -16.23 3.77 16.53
CA ALA A 151 -15.73 2.92 17.61
C ALA A 151 -15.15 1.60 17.08
N ALA A 152 -15.82 0.97 16.11
CA ALA A 152 -15.37 -0.26 15.48
C ALA A 152 -14.03 -0.08 14.74
N PHE A 153 -13.88 1.01 13.98
CA PHE A 153 -12.60 1.31 13.32
C PHE A 153 -11.48 1.51 14.32
N ARG A 154 -11.72 2.24 15.41
CA ARG A 154 -10.72 2.49 16.47
C ARG A 154 -10.33 1.21 17.21
N GLU A 155 -11.27 0.29 17.39
CA GLU A 155 -10.99 -1.04 17.93
C GLU A 155 -10.10 -1.86 16.99
N GLY A 156 -10.38 -1.87 15.68
CA GLY A 156 -9.52 -2.54 14.70
C GLY A 156 -8.17 -1.86 14.51
N TYR A 157 -8.12 -0.53 14.56
CA TYR A 157 -6.89 0.25 14.54
C TYR A 157 -5.98 -0.10 15.71
N ALA A 158 -6.54 -0.30 16.91
CA ALA A 158 -5.76 -0.70 18.08
C ALA A 158 -5.05 -2.05 17.88
N GLN A 159 -5.60 -2.97 17.07
CA GLN A 159 -4.96 -4.23 16.74
C GLN A 159 -3.64 -4.05 15.99
N LEU A 160 -3.44 -2.95 15.24
CA LEU A 160 -2.18 -2.70 14.54
C LEU A 160 -1.00 -2.60 15.51
N ALA A 161 -1.20 -1.96 16.67
CA ALA A 161 -0.16 -1.81 17.68
C ALA A 161 0.27 -3.16 18.27
N ASP A 162 -0.69 -4.06 18.54
CA ASP A 162 -0.42 -5.41 19.05
C ASP A 162 0.38 -6.27 18.06
N HIS A 163 0.30 -5.95 16.77
CA HIS A 163 1.02 -6.61 15.69
C HIS A 163 2.29 -5.86 15.23
N GLY A 164 2.61 -4.72 15.83
CA GLY A 164 3.75 -3.89 15.44
C GLY A 164 3.65 -3.29 14.03
N LEU A 165 2.43 -3.03 13.56
CA LEU A 165 2.13 -2.53 12.22
C LEU A 165 1.88 -1.02 12.24
N SER A 166 2.32 -0.32 11.18
CA SER A 166 1.99 1.09 10.96
C SER A 166 0.60 1.26 10.34
N PHE A 167 0.09 2.49 10.41
CA PHE A 167 -1.10 2.91 9.69
C PHE A 167 -0.75 4.00 8.68
N GLU A 168 -1.20 3.84 7.44
CA GLU A 168 -1.14 4.87 6.40
C GLU A 168 -2.54 5.47 6.24
N ALA A 169 -2.63 6.78 6.47
CA ALA A 169 -3.89 7.51 6.50
C ALA A 169 -4.09 8.29 5.20
N TRP A 170 -4.97 7.81 4.33
CA TRP A 170 -5.40 8.54 3.14
C TRP A 170 -6.79 9.16 3.36
N GLN A 171 -6.82 10.46 3.63
CA GLN A 171 -8.02 11.24 3.97
C GLN A 171 -7.97 12.66 3.39
N PHE A 172 -9.13 13.33 3.33
CA PHE A 172 -9.17 14.75 2.96
C PHE A 172 -8.87 15.66 4.16
N HIS A 173 -8.38 16.87 3.91
CA HIS A 173 -8.01 17.81 4.97
C HIS A 173 -9.12 18.13 6.00
N PRO A 174 -10.44 18.13 5.69
CA PRO A 174 -11.46 18.36 6.71
C PRO A 174 -11.56 17.24 7.75
N GLN A 175 -11.00 16.07 7.46
CA GLN A 175 -11.02 14.88 8.32
C GLN A 175 -9.82 14.80 9.26
N LEU A 176 -8.85 15.72 9.17
CA LEU A 176 -7.68 15.76 10.08
C LEU A 176 -8.02 15.71 11.59
N PRO A 177 -9.17 16.22 12.08
CA PRO A 177 -9.54 16.10 13.49
C PRO A 177 -10.06 14.71 13.94
N GLU A 178 -10.31 13.75 13.03
CA GLU A 178 -10.83 12.41 13.35
C GLU A 178 -9.80 11.51 14.06
#